data_AF-A0A9D8XV20-F1
#
_entry.id   AF-A0A9D8XV20-F1
#
_cell.length_a   1.000
_cell.length_b   1.000
_cell.length_c   1.000
_cell.angle_alpha   90.00
_cell.angle_beta   90.00
_cell.angle_gamma   90.00
#
_symmetry.space_group_name_H-M   'P 1'
#
loop_
_entity.id
_entity.type
_entity.pdbx_description
1 polymer ?
#
loop_
_entity_poly.entity_id
_entity_poly.type
_entity_poly.pdbx_seq_one_letter_code
_entity_poly.pdbx_strand_id
1 'polypeptide(L)'
;MEELKYEELLPNFQELQNGEKTDGITFASFQKRAQNAVQELVYTSRPNPIMLLNTAGCNQEKCVKDLLLACEHPDRQLNDIIYAENLNNELAPTWLHILSGTAEEFNKQIIELLNKINHKINAEEDFLQIMKKQPGNKKLETYLSDLSIFMAKGGEFTYPVLMNLMVCHDEGKAPVIYARDLTWKKLFGGVNYLTENGTTYSHHHLLEAGLLRKA
;
A
#
# COMPACT_ATOMS: atom_id res chain seq x y z
N MET A 1 45.80 31.12 -36.39
CA MET A 1 44.34 30.98 -36.18
C MET A 1 43.83 30.40 -37.48
N GLU A 2 43.50 29.11 -37.50
CA GLU A 2 42.93 28.48 -38.70
C GLU A 2 41.45 28.87 -38.78
N GLU A 3 41.04 29.40 -39.93
CA GLU A 3 39.64 29.73 -40.21
C GLU A 3 38.91 28.46 -40.62
N LEU A 4 37.94 28.04 -39.81
CA LEU A 4 37.07 26.90 -40.12
C LEU A 4 36.18 27.25 -41.31
N LYS A 5 36.08 26.31 -42.26
CA LYS A 5 35.21 26.48 -43.44
C LYS A 5 33.75 26.33 -43.04
N TYR A 6 32.85 27.01 -43.76
CA TYR A 6 31.40 26.94 -43.53
C TYR A 6 30.87 25.50 -43.44
N GLU A 7 31.41 24.60 -44.26
CA GLU A 7 31.04 23.18 -44.30
C GLU A 7 31.41 22.42 -43.02
N GLU A 8 32.48 22.84 -42.32
CA GLU A 8 32.94 22.26 -41.05
C GLU A 8 32.10 22.75 -39.86
N LEU A 9 31.32 23.82 -40.06
CA LEU A 9 30.39 24.38 -39.08
C LEU A 9 28.96 23.83 -39.24
N LEU A 10 28.68 23.09 -40.31
CA LEU A 10 27.38 22.48 -40.52
C LEU A 10 27.18 21.33 -39.53
N PRO A 11 26.10 21.33 -38.71
CA PRO A 11 25.84 20.22 -37.83
C PRO A 11 25.49 18.98 -38.67
N ASN A 12 26.12 17.85 -38.37
CA ASN A 12 25.83 16.61 -39.05
C ASN A 12 24.51 16.01 -38.52
N PHE A 13 23.43 16.24 -39.26
CA PHE A 13 22.08 15.74 -38.92
C PHE A 13 21.70 14.44 -39.66
N GLN A 14 22.66 13.73 -40.27
CA GLN A 14 22.38 12.52 -41.06
C GLN A 14 21.62 11.43 -40.26
N GLU A 15 21.78 11.38 -38.94
CA GLU A 15 21.12 10.42 -38.07
C GLU A 15 19.63 10.72 -37.79
N LEU A 16 19.16 11.95 -38.04
CA LEU A 16 17.77 12.35 -37.77
C LEU A 16 16.79 11.98 -38.89
N GLN A 17 17.28 11.60 -40.07
CA GLN A 17 16.43 11.29 -41.23
C GLN A 17 15.84 9.87 -41.19
N ASN A 18 16.40 8.97 -40.36
CA ASN A 18 15.92 7.60 -40.17
C ASN A 18 15.07 7.49 -38.90
N GLY A 19 14.11 8.40 -38.72
CA GLY A 19 13.17 8.37 -37.61
C GLY A 19 12.16 7.24 -37.75
N GLU A 20 12.58 5.99 -37.57
CA GLU A 20 11.64 4.91 -37.27
C GLU A 20 10.88 5.29 -35.99
N LYS A 21 9.54 5.12 -36.00
CA LYS A 21 8.73 5.21 -34.79
C LYS A 21 9.15 4.09 -33.86
N THR A 22 10.10 4.38 -33.00
CA THR A 22 10.52 3.53 -31.90
C THR A 22 9.49 3.67 -30.79
N ASP A 23 8.41 2.91 -30.90
CA ASP A 23 7.46 2.76 -29.81
C ASP A 23 8.22 2.26 -28.57
N GLY A 24 8.16 3.04 -27.48
CA GLY A 24 8.71 2.65 -26.18
C GLY A 24 9.95 3.42 -25.69
N ILE A 25 10.55 4.30 -26.49
CA ILE A 25 11.65 5.15 -25.99
C ILE A 25 11.07 6.28 -25.14
N THR A 26 11.21 6.16 -23.81
CA THR A 26 10.81 7.20 -22.86
C THR A 26 11.96 8.13 -22.55
N PHE A 27 11.67 9.35 -22.07
CA PHE A 27 12.72 10.27 -21.62
C PHE A 27 13.60 9.67 -20.51
N ALA A 28 13.02 8.79 -19.69
CA ALA A 28 13.74 8.05 -18.65
C ALA A 28 14.89 7.19 -19.21
N SER A 29 14.75 6.63 -20.41
CA SER A 29 15.77 5.79 -21.04
C SER A 29 17.10 6.51 -21.31
N PHE A 30 17.03 7.83 -21.52
CA PHE A 30 18.22 8.66 -21.74
C PHE A 30 18.92 9.08 -20.44
N GLN A 31 18.27 8.86 -19.28
CA GLN A 31 18.76 9.33 -17.98
C GLN A 31 19.45 8.21 -17.19
N LYS A 32 20.53 7.65 -17.74
CA LYS A 32 21.31 6.55 -17.12
C LYS A 32 21.73 6.83 -15.68
N ARG A 33 22.10 8.08 -15.37
CA ARG A 33 22.46 8.48 -13.99
C ARG A 33 21.28 8.31 -13.02
N ALA A 34 20.09 8.74 -13.43
CA ALA A 34 18.89 8.64 -12.60
C ALA A 34 18.44 7.18 -12.45
N GLN A 35 18.53 6.39 -13.52
CA GLN A 35 18.25 4.95 -13.49
C GLN A 35 19.13 4.22 -12.47
N ASN A 36 20.45 4.40 -12.55
CA ASN A 36 21.38 3.75 -11.61
C ASN A 36 21.13 4.18 -10.17
N ALA A 37 20.86 5.47 -9.93
CA ALA A 37 20.58 5.98 -8.59
C ALA A 37 19.29 5.37 -8.01
N VAL A 38 18.19 5.33 -8.79
CA VAL A 38 16.93 4.73 -8.34
C VAL A 38 17.10 3.24 -8.09
N GLN A 39 17.80 2.51 -8.97
CA GLN A 39 18.04 1.08 -8.82
C GLN A 39 18.77 0.78 -7.51
N GLU A 40 19.92 1.42 -7.22
CA GLU A 40 20.63 1.19 -5.96
C GLU A 40 19.78 1.47 -4.72
N LEU A 41 18.94 2.50 -4.79
CA LEU A 41 18.09 2.89 -3.67
C LEU A 41 16.91 1.93 -3.46
N VAL A 42 16.35 1.38 -4.54
CA VAL A 42 15.31 0.33 -4.47
C VAL A 42 15.85 -0.95 -3.80
N TYR A 43 17.11 -1.32 -4.06
CA TYR A 43 17.76 -2.47 -3.41
C TYR A 43 18.22 -2.19 -1.98
N THR A 44 18.33 -0.92 -1.58
CA THR A 44 18.73 -0.58 -0.21
C THR A 44 17.60 -0.89 0.78
N SER A 45 17.90 -1.63 1.85
CA SER A 45 16.90 -2.04 2.86
C SER A 45 16.48 -0.89 3.79
N ARG A 46 17.24 0.22 3.82
CA ARG A 46 16.97 1.37 4.69
C ARG A 46 16.07 2.39 3.98
N PRO A 47 15.16 3.06 4.72
CA PRO A 47 14.33 4.11 4.16
C PRO A 47 15.19 5.31 3.77
N ASN A 48 15.39 5.49 2.46
CA ASN A 48 16.16 6.59 1.91
C ASN A 48 15.24 7.45 1.03
N PRO A 49 14.65 8.54 1.56
CA PRO A 49 13.82 9.43 0.77
C PRO A 49 14.64 10.10 -0.33
N ILE A 50 14.09 10.15 -1.54
CA ILE A 50 14.75 10.69 -2.74
C ILE A 50 14.03 11.95 -3.18
N MET A 51 14.80 12.99 -3.50
CA MET A 51 14.30 14.16 -4.20
C MET A 51 14.89 14.18 -5.61
N LEU A 52 14.04 14.05 -6.62
CA LEU A 52 14.45 14.12 -8.02
C LEU A 52 14.43 15.58 -8.48
N LEU A 53 15.60 16.11 -8.82
CA LEU A 53 15.77 17.46 -9.34
C LEU A 53 15.75 17.42 -10.87
N ASN A 54 14.98 18.30 -11.48
CA ASN A 54 14.88 18.38 -12.94
C ASN A 54 14.71 19.82 -13.42
N THR A 55 15.10 20.08 -14.67
CA THR A 55 14.93 21.35 -15.36
C THR A 55 13.53 21.48 -15.97
N ALA A 56 13.09 22.72 -16.19
CA ALA A 56 11.78 23.00 -16.78
C ALA A 56 11.67 22.46 -18.23
N GLY A 57 10.48 22.00 -18.62
CA GLY A 57 10.21 21.51 -19.99
C GLY A 57 10.10 19.98 -20.13
N CYS A 58 10.38 19.22 -19.07
CA CYS A 58 10.19 17.77 -19.01
C CYS A 58 8.86 17.42 -18.31
N ASN A 59 8.14 16.39 -18.79
CA ASN A 59 7.08 15.76 -18.00
C ASN A 59 7.71 14.90 -16.90
N GLN A 60 8.05 15.55 -15.78
CA GLN A 60 8.81 14.99 -14.67
C GLN A 60 8.13 13.73 -14.13
N GLU A 61 6.82 13.77 -13.93
CA GLU A 61 6.09 12.67 -13.32
C GLU A 61 6.04 11.43 -14.19
N LYS A 62 5.87 11.62 -15.51
CA LYS A 62 5.95 10.51 -16.44
C LYS A 62 7.35 9.91 -16.40
N CYS A 63 8.40 10.73 -16.38
CA CYS A 63 9.77 10.26 -16.22
C CYS A 63 9.96 9.45 -14.93
N VAL A 64 9.46 9.92 -13.79
CA VAL A 64 9.56 9.18 -12.51
C VAL A 64 8.81 7.85 -12.57
N LYS A 65 7.59 7.84 -13.13
CA LYS A 65 6.82 6.61 -13.31
C LYS A 65 7.55 5.61 -14.20
N ASP A 66 8.08 6.08 -15.32
CA ASP A 66 8.83 5.25 -16.27
C ASP A 66 10.12 4.72 -15.62
N LEU A 67 10.81 5.52 -14.79
CA LEU A 67 12.00 5.08 -14.03
C LEU A 67 11.65 4.01 -12.99
N LEU A 68 10.56 4.18 -12.24
CA LEU A 68 10.14 3.21 -11.22
C LEU A 68 9.66 1.90 -11.85
N LEU A 69 8.88 1.97 -12.94
CA LEU A 69 8.39 0.79 -13.65
C LEU A 69 9.50 0.03 -14.39
N ALA A 70 10.57 0.72 -14.78
CA ALA A 70 11.73 0.08 -15.41
C ALA A 70 12.68 -0.60 -14.40
N CYS A 71 12.53 -0.34 -13.11
CA CYS A 71 13.36 -0.96 -12.08
C CYS A 71 12.80 -2.32 -11.69
N GLU A 72 13.66 -3.32 -11.55
CA GLU A 72 13.31 -4.55 -10.86
C GLU A 72 13.15 -4.28 -9.37
N HIS A 73 12.00 -4.65 -8.82
CA HIS A 73 11.74 -4.51 -7.40
C HIS A 73 12.16 -5.80 -6.67
N PRO A 74 12.91 -5.72 -5.56
CA PRO A 74 13.20 -6.89 -4.75
C PRO A 74 11.89 -7.46 -4.18
N ASP A 75 11.82 -8.78 -4.09
CA ASP A 75 10.69 -9.44 -3.44
C ASP A 75 10.67 -9.07 -1.96
N ARG A 76 9.59 -8.42 -1.53
CA ARG A 76 9.38 -7.96 -0.16
C ARG A 76 8.01 -8.47 0.27
N GLN A 77 7.98 -9.15 1.41
CA GLN A 77 6.72 -9.53 2.03
C GLN A 77 5.99 -8.27 2.49
N LEU A 78 4.91 -7.94 1.78
CA LEU A 78 3.99 -6.88 2.15
C LEU A 78 2.91 -7.45 3.05
N ASN A 79 2.40 -6.59 3.92
CA ASN A 79 1.31 -6.93 4.81
C ASN A 79 0.14 -6.01 4.56
N ASP A 80 -1.04 -6.60 4.40
CA ASP A 80 -2.29 -5.87 4.41
C ASP A 80 -2.54 -5.31 5.82
N ILE A 81 -3.27 -4.20 5.89
CA ILE A 81 -3.54 -3.50 7.14
C ILE A 81 -5.04 -3.53 7.41
N ILE A 82 -5.38 -3.98 8.61
CA ILE A 82 -6.76 -4.12 9.07
C ILE A 82 -6.95 -3.31 10.34
N TYR A 83 -8.08 -2.61 10.44
CA TYR A 83 -8.53 -1.94 11.67
C TYR A 83 -9.69 -2.71 12.29
N ALA A 84 -9.52 -3.09 13.54
CA ALA A 84 -10.51 -3.81 14.32
C ALA A 84 -10.96 -2.97 15.53
N GLU A 85 -12.16 -3.26 16.02
CA GLU A 85 -12.65 -2.73 17.28
C GLU A 85 -11.76 -3.22 18.42
N ASN A 86 -11.46 -2.36 19.39
CA ASN A 86 -10.65 -2.75 20.54
C ASN A 86 -11.57 -3.13 21.70
N LEU A 87 -11.55 -4.40 22.07
CA LEU A 87 -12.41 -5.00 23.09
C LEU A 87 -12.18 -4.42 24.50
N ASN A 88 -11.02 -3.79 24.74
CA ASN A 88 -10.70 -3.16 26.02
C ASN A 88 -11.02 -1.65 26.03
N ASN A 89 -11.12 -1.02 24.86
CA ASN A 89 -11.35 0.41 24.72
C ASN A 89 -11.98 0.74 23.36
N GLU A 90 -13.31 0.93 23.37
CA GLU A 90 -14.11 1.25 22.18
C GLU A 90 -13.62 2.49 21.42
N LEU A 91 -13.00 3.46 22.11
CA LEU A 91 -12.53 4.73 21.52
C LEU A 91 -11.17 4.60 20.79
N ALA A 92 -10.48 3.48 20.94
CA ALA A 92 -9.11 3.31 20.45
C ALA A 92 -8.99 2.04 19.59
N PRO A 93 -9.36 2.10 18.29
CA PRO A 93 -9.35 0.91 17.44
C PRO A 93 -7.94 0.36 17.25
N THR A 94 -7.84 -0.96 17.20
CA THR A 94 -6.57 -1.68 17.09
C THR A 94 -6.27 -1.97 15.62
N TRP A 95 -5.01 -1.82 15.22
CA TRP A 95 -4.56 -2.21 13.89
C TRP A 95 -3.88 -3.58 13.92
N LEU A 96 -4.10 -4.35 12.86
CA LEU A 96 -3.59 -5.70 12.65
C LEU A 96 -2.94 -5.78 11.27
N HIS A 97 -1.96 -6.67 11.13
CA HIS A 97 -1.34 -7.00 9.85
C HIS A 97 -1.71 -8.41 9.44
N ILE A 98 -1.95 -8.63 8.15
CA ILE A 98 -2.07 -9.97 7.59
C ILE A 98 -1.19 -10.05 6.34
N LEU A 99 -0.84 -11.25 5.90
CA LEU A 99 -0.09 -11.44 4.67
C LEU A 99 -0.87 -10.89 3.46
N SER A 100 -0.16 -10.20 2.56
CA SER A 100 -0.75 -9.67 1.32
C SER A 100 -1.48 -10.76 0.52
N GLY A 101 -2.66 -10.45 0.00
CA GLY A 101 -3.43 -11.37 -0.85
C GLY A 101 -4.27 -12.40 -0.07
N THR A 102 -4.19 -12.42 1.27
CA THR A 102 -4.99 -13.33 2.11
C THR A 102 -6.25 -12.69 2.70
N ALA A 103 -6.48 -11.40 2.45
CA ALA A 103 -7.54 -10.62 3.10
C ALA A 103 -8.97 -11.17 2.89
N GLU A 104 -9.31 -11.59 1.67
CA GLU A 104 -10.65 -12.11 1.39
C GLU A 104 -10.89 -13.45 2.10
N GLU A 105 -9.91 -14.34 2.06
CA GLU A 105 -9.99 -15.64 2.73
C GLU A 105 -10.04 -15.46 4.25
N PHE A 106 -9.18 -14.59 4.79
CA PHE A 106 -9.15 -14.26 6.20
C PHE A 106 -10.49 -13.70 6.70
N ASN A 107 -11.14 -12.82 5.94
CA ASN A 107 -12.46 -12.29 6.31
C ASN A 107 -13.52 -13.40 6.38
N LYS A 108 -13.54 -14.32 5.39
CA LYS A 108 -14.45 -15.48 5.40
C LYS A 108 -14.21 -16.37 6.62
N GLN A 109 -12.95 -16.69 6.90
CA GLN A 109 -12.57 -17.53 8.04
C GLN A 109 -12.98 -16.89 9.38
N ILE A 110 -12.87 -15.57 9.49
CA ILE A 110 -13.25 -14.86 10.72
C ILE A 110 -14.76 -14.86 10.89
N ILE A 111 -15.53 -14.63 9.84
CA ILE A 111 -16.99 -14.73 9.89
C ILE A 111 -17.43 -16.13 10.32
N GLU A 112 -16.81 -17.17 9.77
CA GLU A 112 -17.08 -18.57 10.16
C GLU A 112 -16.70 -18.86 11.62
N LEU A 113 -15.53 -18.38 12.06
CA LEU A 113 -15.07 -18.49 13.45
C LEU A 113 -16.07 -17.85 14.42
N LEU A 114 -16.49 -16.61 14.15
CA LEU A 114 -17.46 -15.89 14.97
C LEU A 114 -18.80 -16.61 15.03
N ASN A 115 -19.28 -17.12 13.89
CA ASN A 115 -20.53 -17.89 13.84
C ASN A 115 -20.44 -19.16 14.69
N LYS A 116 -19.33 -19.90 14.62
CA LYS A 116 -19.11 -21.10 15.43
C LYS A 116 -19.05 -20.78 16.92
N ILE A 117 -18.35 -19.71 17.31
CA ILE A 117 -18.27 -19.26 18.71
C ILE A 117 -19.66 -18.86 19.23
N ASN A 118 -20.44 -18.11 18.43
CA ASN A 118 -21.80 -17.70 18.79
C ASN A 118 -22.72 -18.92 19.03
N HIS A 119 -22.56 -19.98 18.23
CA HIS A 119 -23.27 -21.23 18.40
C HIS A 119 -22.66 -22.18 19.46
N LYS A 120 -21.64 -21.76 20.22
CA LYS A 120 -20.92 -22.55 21.23
C LYS A 120 -20.34 -23.87 20.66
N ILE A 121 -20.00 -23.87 19.38
CA ILE A 121 -19.33 -24.98 18.70
C ILE A 121 -17.82 -24.83 18.93
N ASN A 122 -17.09 -25.95 19.05
CA ASN A 122 -15.63 -25.91 19.19
C ASN A 122 -15.00 -25.29 17.92
N ALA A 123 -14.25 -24.20 18.11
CA ALA A 123 -13.64 -23.42 17.03
C ALA A 123 -12.10 -23.34 17.14
N GLU A 124 -11.49 -24.16 18.00
CA GLU A 124 -10.03 -24.23 18.17
C GLU A 124 -9.32 -24.62 16.88
N GLU A 125 -9.91 -25.52 16.07
CA GLU A 125 -9.33 -25.95 14.80
C GLU A 125 -9.25 -24.80 13.78
N ASP A 126 -10.28 -23.96 13.71
CA ASP A 126 -10.31 -22.81 12.79
C ASP A 126 -9.30 -21.75 13.22
N PHE A 127 -9.16 -21.51 14.54
CA PHE A 127 -8.15 -20.63 15.09
C PHE A 127 -6.73 -21.06 14.71
N LEU A 128 -6.41 -22.36 14.87
CA LEU A 128 -5.12 -22.90 14.49
C LEU A 128 -4.87 -22.81 12.98
N GLN A 129 -5.90 -22.99 12.16
CA GLN A 129 -5.78 -22.81 10.70
C GLN A 129 -5.49 -21.36 10.32
N ILE A 130 -6.18 -20.39 10.92
CA ILE A 130 -5.92 -18.95 10.70
C ILE A 130 -4.49 -18.61 11.09
N MET A 131 -4.04 -19.06 12.27
CA MET A 131 -2.68 -18.80 12.76
C MET A 131 -1.59 -19.48 11.92
N LYS A 132 -1.86 -20.68 11.39
CA LYS A 132 -0.95 -21.36 10.46
C LYS A 132 -0.78 -20.58 9.15
N LYS A 133 -1.85 -19.94 8.68
CA LYS A 133 -1.82 -19.10 7.48
C LYS A 133 -1.21 -17.73 7.72
N GLN A 134 -1.22 -17.24 8.96
CA GLN A 134 -0.67 -15.93 9.38
C GLN A 134 0.49 -16.09 10.37
N PRO A 135 1.64 -16.67 9.94
CA PRO A 135 2.75 -16.96 10.85
C PRO A 135 3.35 -15.68 11.45
N GLY A 136 3.68 -15.73 12.75
CA GLY A 136 4.49 -14.71 13.41
C GLY A 136 3.74 -13.46 13.90
N ASN A 137 2.41 -13.40 13.75
CA ASN A 137 1.63 -12.25 14.23
C ASN A 137 1.09 -12.43 15.66
N LYS A 138 1.91 -12.10 16.65
CA LYS A 138 1.52 -12.13 18.09
C LYS A 138 0.33 -11.23 18.42
N LYS A 139 0.21 -10.07 17.75
CA LYS A 139 -0.89 -9.12 18.00
C LYS A 139 -2.23 -9.69 17.55
N LEU A 140 -2.25 -10.34 16.37
CA LEU A 140 -3.42 -11.01 15.85
C LEU A 140 -3.84 -12.16 16.77
N GLU A 141 -2.89 -12.97 17.22
CA GLU A 141 -3.15 -14.06 18.17
C GLU A 141 -3.82 -13.58 19.45
N THR A 142 -3.27 -12.51 20.06
CA THR A 142 -3.84 -11.91 21.28
C THR A 142 -5.24 -11.38 21.00
N TYR A 143 -5.42 -10.66 19.89
CA TYR A 143 -6.72 -10.10 19.52
C TYR A 143 -7.79 -11.18 19.32
N LEU A 144 -7.48 -12.25 18.59
CA LEU A 144 -8.41 -13.35 18.35
C LEU A 144 -8.73 -14.13 19.64
N SER A 145 -7.76 -14.27 20.54
CA SER A 145 -7.98 -14.85 21.87
C SER A 145 -8.96 -13.99 22.68
N ASP A 146 -8.72 -12.68 22.77
CA ASP A 146 -9.61 -11.74 23.47
C ASP A 146 -11.02 -11.73 22.86
N LEU A 147 -11.11 -11.81 21.53
CA LEU A 147 -12.36 -11.89 20.78
C LEU A 147 -13.19 -13.13 21.16
N SER A 148 -12.55 -14.29 21.25
CA SER A 148 -13.21 -15.53 21.65
C SER A 148 -13.73 -15.48 23.09
N ILE A 149 -12.97 -14.87 24.01
CA ILE A 149 -13.39 -14.68 25.40
C ILE A 149 -14.56 -13.70 25.48
N PHE A 150 -14.52 -12.60 24.72
CA PHE A 150 -15.58 -11.61 24.67
C PHE A 150 -16.90 -12.21 24.17
N MET A 151 -16.86 -12.98 23.09
CA MET A 151 -18.04 -13.67 22.57
C MET A 151 -18.54 -14.79 23.48
N ALA A 152 -17.67 -15.55 24.12
CA ALA A 152 -18.06 -16.59 25.08
C ALA A 152 -18.83 -16.02 26.28
N LYS A 153 -18.55 -14.76 26.65
CA LYS A 153 -19.29 -14.00 27.68
C LYS A 153 -20.62 -13.42 27.20
N GLY A 154 -20.97 -13.62 25.92
CA GLY A 154 -22.18 -13.07 25.31
C GLY A 154 -22.07 -11.58 24.98
N GLY A 155 -20.85 -11.07 24.75
CA GLY A 155 -20.66 -9.69 24.31
C GLY A 155 -21.29 -9.45 22.94
N GLU A 156 -22.05 -8.36 22.82
CA GLU A 156 -22.60 -7.89 21.55
C GLU A 156 -21.69 -6.81 20.96
N PHE A 157 -21.47 -6.85 19.66
CA PHE A 157 -20.74 -5.79 18.95
C PHE A 157 -21.66 -4.60 18.68
N THR A 158 -21.12 -3.38 18.77
CA THR A 158 -21.90 -2.18 18.48
C THR A 158 -22.32 -2.09 17.01
N TYR A 159 -21.57 -2.72 16.08
CA TYR A 159 -21.89 -2.79 14.65
C TYR A 159 -21.51 -4.15 14.01
N PRO A 160 -22.27 -4.64 13.01
CA PRO A 160 -22.05 -5.95 12.38
C PRO A 160 -20.95 -5.98 11.28
N VAL A 161 -19.82 -5.28 11.46
CA VAL A 161 -18.66 -5.43 10.56
C VAL A 161 -17.38 -5.55 11.36
N LEU A 162 -16.95 -6.79 11.55
CA LEU A 162 -15.61 -7.07 11.99
C LEU A 162 -14.62 -6.75 10.88
N MET A 163 -13.60 -6.00 11.29
CA MET A 163 -12.39 -5.69 10.55
C MET A 163 -12.56 -4.85 9.28
N ASN A 164 -12.17 -3.59 9.39
CA ASN A 164 -12.00 -2.68 8.27
C ASN A 164 -10.68 -2.95 7.55
N LEU A 165 -10.74 -3.56 6.36
CA LEU A 165 -9.57 -3.75 5.50
C LEU A 165 -9.17 -2.39 4.89
N MET A 166 -8.10 -1.80 5.43
CA MET A 166 -7.66 -0.46 5.09
C MET A 166 -6.71 -0.44 3.90
N VAL A 167 -5.82 -1.45 3.83
CA VAL A 167 -4.82 -1.58 2.79
C VAL A 167 -4.80 -3.03 2.34
N CYS A 168 -4.94 -3.23 1.03
CA CYS A 168 -4.84 -4.50 0.36
C CYS A 168 -3.74 -4.38 -0.70
N HIS A 169 -2.68 -5.14 -0.57
CA HIS A 169 -1.57 -5.22 -1.50
C HIS A 169 -1.74 -6.42 -2.42
N ASP A 170 -1.41 -6.24 -3.69
CA ASP A 170 -1.29 -7.35 -4.63
C ASP A 170 -0.02 -8.14 -4.31
N GLU A 171 -0.12 -9.47 -4.31
CA GLU A 171 1.01 -10.35 -4.04
C GLU A 171 2.16 -10.12 -5.04
N GLY A 172 3.38 -9.98 -4.51
CA GLY A 172 4.60 -9.85 -5.32
C GLY A 172 4.79 -8.52 -6.05
N LYS A 173 3.94 -7.50 -5.82
CA LYS A 173 4.08 -6.17 -6.43
C LYS A 173 4.27 -5.09 -5.39
N ALA A 174 5.35 -4.32 -5.53
CA ALA A 174 5.57 -3.13 -4.71
C ALA A 174 4.50 -2.06 -5.01
N PRO A 175 3.88 -1.45 -3.99
CA PRO A 175 2.89 -0.39 -4.19
C PRO A 175 3.58 0.87 -4.72
N VAL A 176 3.23 1.29 -5.93
CA VAL A 176 3.70 2.55 -6.52
C VAL A 176 2.56 3.55 -6.48
N ILE A 177 2.64 4.52 -5.57
CA ILE A 177 1.59 5.53 -5.37
C ILE A 177 2.05 6.87 -5.90
N TYR A 178 1.24 7.42 -6.80
CA TYR A 178 1.43 8.75 -7.36
C TYR A 178 0.33 9.68 -6.87
N ALA A 179 0.68 10.83 -6.28
CA ALA A 179 -0.28 11.80 -5.80
C ALA A 179 0.18 13.24 -6.06
N ARG A 180 -0.78 14.07 -6.49
CA ARG A 180 -0.68 15.54 -6.56
C ARG A 180 -1.59 16.17 -5.52
N ASP A 181 -1.34 17.45 -5.22
CA ASP A 181 -2.18 18.28 -4.35
C ASP A 181 -2.43 17.58 -3.01
N LEU A 182 -1.32 17.35 -2.30
CA LEU A 182 -1.29 16.64 -1.03
C LEU A 182 -2.03 17.46 0.04
N THR A 183 -3.09 16.86 0.58
CA THR A 183 -3.78 17.37 1.76
C THR A 183 -3.55 16.42 2.93
N TRP A 184 -3.72 16.92 4.16
CA TRP A 184 -3.65 16.09 5.37
C TRP A 184 -4.57 14.86 5.27
N LYS A 185 -5.81 15.05 4.81
CA LYS A 185 -6.76 13.94 4.62
C LYS A 185 -6.26 12.92 3.60
N LYS A 186 -5.67 13.35 2.47
CA LYS A 186 -5.12 12.40 1.48
C LYS A 186 -3.89 11.65 2.01
N LEU A 187 -2.99 12.33 2.71
CA LEU A 187 -1.74 11.72 3.20
C LEU A 187 -1.99 10.71 4.33
N PHE A 188 -2.78 11.10 5.33
CA PHE A 188 -2.94 10.34 6.57
C PHE A 188 -4.26 9.56 6.63
N GLY A 189 -5.21 9.88 5.76
CA GLY A 189 -6.55 9.33 5.78
C GLY A 189 -7.51 10.24 6.51
N GLY A 190 -8.70 9.71 6.78
CA GLY A 190 -9.78 10.47 7.38
C GLY A 190 -10.56 9.66 8.40
N VAL A 191 -11.15 10.38 9.35
CA VAL A 191 -12.20 9.85 10.22
C VAL A 191 -13.51 10.39 9.66
N ASN A 192 -14.39 9.50 9.21
CA ASN A 192 -15.73 9.88 8.79
C ASN A 192 -16.70 9.74 9.96
N TYR A 193 -17.72 10.59 9.97
CA TYR A 193 -18.72 10.64 11.02
C TYR A 193 -20.09 10.34 10.42
N LEU A 194 -20.86 9.49 11.10
CA LEU A 194 -22.26 9.24 10.80
C LEU A 194 -23.12 9.97 11.83
N THR A 195 -24.27 10.47 11.40
CA THR A 195 -25.24 11.12 12.29
C THR A 195 -26.55 10.37 12.19
N GLU A 196 -26.96 9.71 13.27
CA GLU A 196 -28.27 9.06 13.37
C GLU A 196 -29.02 9.61 14.58
N ASN A 197 -30.32 9.90 14.38
CA ASN A 197 -31.21 10.41 15.43
C ASN A 197 -30.66 11.63 16.20
N GLY A 198 -29.89 12.50 15.53
CA GLY A 198 -29.30 13.70 16.13
C GLY A 198 -28.01 13.48 16.93
N THR A 199 -27.51 12.24 16.99
CA THR A 199 -26.20 11.93 17.61
C THR A 199 -25.17 11.66 16.52
N THR A 200 -24.02 12.32 16.61
CA THR A 200 -22.88 12.09 15.70
C THR A 200 -21.89 11.12 16.34
N TYR A 201 -21.54 10.06 15.63
CA TYR A 201 -20.59 9.05 16.10
C TYR A 201 -19.61 8.66 14.99
N SER A 202 -18.53 7.98 15.39
CA SER A 202 -17.50 7.46 14.50
C SER A 202 -17.04 6.09 14.99
N HIS A 203 -16.86 5.16 14.06
CA HIS A 203 -16.40 3.79 14.35
C HIS A 203 -15.21 3.40 13.46
N HIS A 204 -14.55 2.28 13.78
CA HIS A 204 -13.39 1.79 13.04
C HIS A 204 -13.66 1.54 11.55
N HIS A 205 -14.88 1.16 11.17
CA HIS A 205 -15.28 0.93 9.79
C HIS A 205 -15.42 2.23 8.95
N LEU A 206 -15.46 3.40 9.61
CA LEU A 206 -15.53 4.71 8.95
C LEU A 206 -14.16 5.34 8.73
N LEU A 207 -13.09 4.64 9.13
CA LEU A 207 -11.72 5.09 8.88
C LEU A 207 -11.36 4.89 7.41
N GLU A 208 -10.73 5.92 6.83
CA GLU A 208 -10.19 5.88 5.48
C GLU A 208 -8.66 5.81 5.51
N ALA A 209 -8.06 4.93 4.70
CA ALA A 209 -6.62 4.82 4.62
C ALA A 209 -6.00 5.97 3.80
N GLY A 210 -5.01 6.65 4.39
CA GLY A 210 -4.18 7.63 3.70
C GLY A 210 -3.14 7.00 2.76
N LEU A 211 -2.59 7.84 1.88
CA LEU A 211 -1.55 7.46 0.93
C LEU A 211 -0.31 6.86 1.62
N LEU A 212 0.06 7.37 2.81
CA LEU A 212 1.22 6.87 3.56
C LEU A 212 1.06 5.44 4.06
N ARG A 213 -0.17 4.96 4.24
CA ARG A 213 -0.41 3.57 4.66
C ARG A 213 -0.49 2.62 3.48
N LYS A 214 -0.90 3.13 2.33
CA LYS A 214 -1.03 2.36 1.10
C LYS A 214 0.33 2.14 0.42
N ALA A 215 1.23 3.12 0.53
CA ALA A 215 2.61 3.08 0.02
C ALA A 215 3.50 2.24 0.95
#